data_AF-A0A0K2V6Z4-F1
#
_entry.id   AF-A0A0K2V6Z4-F1
#
_cell.length_a   1.000
_cell.length_b   1.000
_cell.length_c   1.000
_cell.angle_alpha   90.00
_cell.angle_beta   90.00
_cell.angle_gamma   90.00
#
_symmetry.space_group_name_H-M   'P 1'
#
loop_
_entity.id
_entity.type
_entity.pdbx_description
1 polymer ?
#
loop_
_entity_poly.entity_id
_entity_poly.type
_entity_poly.pdbx_seq_one_letter_code
_entity_poly.pdbx_strand_id
1 'polypeptide(L)'
;MATYGDRWWWQQDGARCHTSNFTQEFLQIETLAFFDRNSWLPYSPDCSLLDFAVFERLKGVPYKSKDQLKSALKNALAILARALSPSHMQFWPRLELVVENIGAHIE
;
A
#
# COMPACT_ATOMS: atom_id res chain seq x y z
N MET A 1 -6.66 -0.55 20.45
CA MET A 1 -7.50 0.46 19.77
C MET A 1 -6.81 0.77 18.45
N ALA A 2 -7.47 0.56 17.30
CA ALA A 2 -6.87 0.89 16.02
C ALA A 2 -6.59 2.39 15.96
N THR A 3 -5.39 2.78 15.52
CA THR A 3 -4.86 4.15 15.58
C THR A 3 -5.70 5.17 14.78
N TYR A 4 -6.64 4.70 13.94
CA TYR A 4 -7.47 5.51 13.03
C TYR A 4 -8.98 5.50 13.35
N GLY A 5 -9.40 4.86 14.46
CA GLY A 5 -10.82 4.64 14.73
C GLY A 5 -11.48 3.82 13.62
N ASP A 6 -12.70 4.17 13.23
CA ASP A 6 -13.49 3.45 12.22
C ASP A 6 -13.40 4.05 10.80
N ARG A 7 -12.49 5.01 10.60
CA ARG A 7 -12.35 5.75 9.32
C ARG A 7 -11.09 5.33 8.56
N TRP A 8 -11.02 4.06 8.17
CA TRP A 8 -9.93 3.53 7.36
C TRP A 8 -10.45 2.46 6.40
N TRP A 9 -9.76 2.29 5.29
CA TRP A 9 -10.06 1.28 4.28
C TRP A 9 -8.83 0.37 4.14
N TRP A 10 -9.04 -0.94 4.16
CA TRP A 10 -7.99 -1.90 3.81
C TRP A 10 -7.68 -1.80 2.32
N GLN A 11 -6.43 -1.45 1.98
CA GLN A 11 -5.96 -1.40 0.60
C GLN A 11 -5.01 -2.57 0.33
N GLN A 12 -5.16 -3.20 -0.83
CA GLN A 12 -4.26 -4.21 -1.38
C GLN A 12 -4.32 -4.19 -2.91
N ASP A 13 -3.29 -4.72 -3.56
CA ASP A 13 -3.23 -4.80 -5.03
C ASP A 13 -4.09 -5.95 -5.60
N GLY A 14 -4.14 -6.03 -6.93
CA GLY A 14 -4.90 -7.04 -7.67
C GLY A 14 -4.25 -8.44 -7.76
N ALA A 15 -3.34 -8.82 -6.84
CA ALA A 15 -2.74 -10.15 -6.88
C ALA A 15 -3.79 -11.27 -6.73
N ARG A 16 -3.57 -12.43 -7.38
CA ARG A 16 -4.57 -13.52 -7.44
C ARG A 16 -5.05 -14.00 -6.06
N CYS A 17 -4.16 -14.01 -5.06
CA CYS A 17 -4.53 -14.35 -3.69
C CYS A 17 -5.49 -13.30 -3.11
N HIS A 18 -5.23 -12.01 -3.31
CA HIS A 18 -6.04 -10.90 -2.83
C HIS A 18 -7.43 -10.86 -3.48
N THR A 19 -7.52 -11.20 -4.78
CA THR A 19 -8.78 -11.21 -5.53
C THR A 19 -9.57 -12.52 -5.41
N SER A 20 -9.07 -13.52 -4.69
CA SER A 20 -9.75 -14.81 -4.51
C SER A 20 -11.08 -14.65 -3.75
N ASN A 21 -12.07 -15.54 -3.98
CA ASN A 21 -13.33 -15.50 -3.23
C ASN A 21 -13.07 -15.62 -1.72
N PHE A 22 -12.20 -16.55 -1.33
CA PHE A 22 -11.83 -16.76 0.07
C PHE A 22 -11.32 -15.47 0.75
N THR A 23 -10.38 -14.76 0.13
CA THR A 23 -9.83 -13.53 0.73
C THR A 23 -10.84 -12.39 0.73
N GLN A 24 -11.66 -12.26 -0.31
CA GLN A 24 -12.68 -11.21 -0.38
C GLN A 24 -13.79 -11.44 0.67
N GLU A 25 -14.24 -12.68 0.86
CA GLU A 25 -15.19 -13.07 1.90
C GLU A 25 -14.61 -12.83 3.30
N PHE A 26 -13.34 -13.19 3.51
CA PHE A 26 -12.63 -12.92 4.76
C PHE A 26 -12.58 -11.42 5.08
N LEU A 27 -12.19 -10.58 4.13
CA LEU A 27 -12.10 -9.13 4.36
C LEU A 27 -13.47 -8.48 4.55
N GLN A 28 -14.51 -8.99 3.90
CA GLN A 28 -15.88 -8.54 4.09
C GLN A 28 -16.38 -8.76 5.53
N ILE A 29 -15.88 -9.79 6.21
CA ILE A 29 -16.23 -10.14 7.60
C ILE A 29 -15.33 -9.37 8.59
N GLU A 30 -14.03 -9.30 8.31
CA GLU A 30 -13.01 -8.87 9.29
C GLU A 30 -12.65 -7.38 9.21
N THR A 31 -13.08 -6.67 8.18
CA THR A 31 -12.76 -5.24 7.99
C THR A 31 -14.00 -4.39 7.82
N LEU A 32 -13.92 -3.13 8.27
CA LEU A 32 -15.02 -2.17 8.13
C LEU A 32 -15.23 -1.73 6.68
N ALA A 33 -14.14 -1.58 5.93
CA ALA A 33 -14.11 -1.24 4.52
C ALA A 33 -12.81 -1.73 3.90
N PHE A 34 -12.86 -2.19 2.65
CA PHE A 34 -11.68 -2.64 1.90
C PHE A 34 -11.84 -2.40 0.41
N PHE A 35 -10.71 -2.39 -0.30
CA PHE A 35 -10.66 -2.38 -1.75
C PHE A 35 -10.98 -3.79 -2.24
N ASP A 36 -12.17 -3.93 -2.84
CA ASP A 36 -12.57 -5.18 -3.46
C ASP A 36 -11.73 -5.48 -4.71
N ARG A 37 -11.93 -6.66 -5.29
CA ARG A 37 -11.19 -7.12 -6.48
C ARG A 37 -11.29 -6.18 -7.70
N ASN A 38 -12.27 -5.29 -7.75
CA ASN A 38 -12.50 -4.35 -8.85
C ASN A 38 -12.06 -2.93 -8.53
N SER A 39 -11.67 -2.67 -7.27
CA SER A 39 -11.34 -1.32 -6.78
C SER A 39 -9.90 -0.91 -7.08
N TRP A 40 -8.99 -1.86 -7.29
CA TRP A 40 -7.57 -1.56 -7.56
C TRP A 40 -7.29 -1.39 -9.05
N LEU A 41 -6.57 -0.33 -9.41
CA LEU A 41 -6.13 -0.08 -10.77
C LEU A 41 -5.05 -1.11 -11.18
N PRO A 42 -5.23 -1.84 -12.31
CA PRO A 42 -4.20 -2.75 -12.80
C PRO A 42 -2.86 -2.03 -13.02
N TYR A 43 -1.75 -2.70 -12.71
CA TYR A 43 -0.39 -2.21 -12.96
C TYR A 43 -0.06 -0.83 -12.35
N SER A 44 -0.65 -0.48 -11.21
CA SER A 44 -0.47 0.85 -10.58
C SER A 44 0.33 0.82 -9.27
N PRO A 45 1.64 0.42 -9.28
CA PRO A 45 2.47 0.45 -8.07
C PRO A 45 2.74 1.89 -7.58
N ASP A 46 2.61 2.87 -8.46
CA ASP A 46 2.65 4.30 -8.17
C ASP A 46 1.51 4.78 -7.26
N CYS A 47 0.40 4.02 -7.18
CA CYS A 47 -0.68 4.25 -6.22
C CYS A 47 -0.52 3.44 -4.90
N SER A 48 0.43 2.50 -4.82
CA SER A 48 0.62 1.65 -3.64
C SER A 48 1.59 2.29 -2.66
N LEU A 49 1.09 2.65 -1.47
CA LEU A 49 1.91 3.29 -0.43
C LEU A 49 3.12 2.42 -0.04
N LEU A 50 2.95 1.10 0.00
CA LEU A 50 4.04 0.18 0.29
C LEU A 50 5.11 0.20 -0.81
N ASP A 51 4.70 0.22 -2.08
CA ASP A 51 5.64 0.24 -3.19
C ASP A 51 6.44 1.55 -3.23
N PHE A 52 5.78 2.70 -3.40
CA PHE A 52 6.48 3.97 -3.60
C PHE A 52 7.15 4.52 -2.33
N ALA A 53 6.69 4.14 -1.12
CA ALA A 53 7.26 4.65 0.12
C ALA A 53 8.12 3.65 0.88
N VAL A 54 7.77 2.37 0.93
CA VAL A 54 8.54 1.39 1.74
C VAL A 54 9.54 0.66 0.86
N PHE A 55 9.09 0.02 -0.21
CA PHE A 55 9.93 -0.86 -1.02
C PHE A 55 10.92 -0.08 -1.90
N GLU A 56 10.56 1.10 -2.40
CA GLU A 56 11.53 1.98 -3.08
C GLU A 56 12.73 2.34 -2.19
N ARG A 57 12.56 2.45 -0.86
CA ARG A 57 13.69 2.68 0.08
C ARG A 57 14.60 1.47 0.27
N LEU A 58 14.12 0.27 -0.03
CA LEU A 58 14.86 -0.98 0.11
C LEU A 58 15.49 -1.44 -1.22
N LYS A 59 15.03 -0.87 -2.34
CA LYS A 59 15.44 -1.21 -3.69
C LYS A 59 16.93 -0.91 -3.91
N GLY A 60 17.64 -1.84 -4.54
CA GLY A 60 19.06 -1.70 -4.85
C GLY A 60 20.02 -1.83 -3.66
N VAL A 61 19.51 -2.05 -2.44
CA VAL A 61 20.36 -2.23 -1.25
C VAL A 61 20.73 -3.71 -1.09
N PRO A 62 22.03 -4.07 -1.08
CA PRO A 62 22.46 -5.44 -0.83
C PRO A 62 22.34 -5.78 0.66
N TYR A 63 21.49 -6.76 0.99
CA TYR A 63 21.35 -7.28 2.34
C TYR A 63 22.11 -8.61 2.49
N LYS A 64 23.00 -8.67 3.49
CA LYS A 64 23.87 -9.81 3.79
C LYS A 64 23.15 -10.93 4.54
N SER A 65 21.99 -10.66 5.13
CA SER A 65 21.18 -11.65 5.84
C SER A 65 19.70 -11.27 5.88
N LYS A 66 18.85 -12.27 6.18
CA LYS A 66 17.41 -12.04 6.40
C LYS A 66 17.16 -11.07 7.57
N ASP A 67 17.99 -11.11 8.61
CA ASP A 67 17.81 -10.22 9.77
C ASP A 67 18.19 -8.78 9.46
N GLN A 68 19.19 -8.57 8.60
CA GLN A 68 19.50 -7.24 8.09
C GLN A 68 18.34 -6.68 7.27
N LEU A 69 17.76 -7.48 6.36
CA LEU A 69 16.59 -7.08 5.58
C LEU A 69 15.39 -6.78 6.47
N LYS A 70 15.08 -7.64 7.45
CA LYS A 70 13.98 -7.39 8.42
C LYS A 70 14.20 -6.10 9.20
N SER A 71 15.42 -5.80 9.61
CA SER A 71 15.75 -4.57 10.34
C SER A 71 15.57 -3.34 9.45
N ALA A 72 16.01 -3.40 8.20
CA ALA A 72 15.80 -2.34 7.22
C ALA A 72 14.30 -2.11 6.94
N LEU A 73 13.52 -3.18 6.76
CA LEU A 73 12.07 -3.10 6.58
C LEU A 73 11.37 -2.44 7.77
N LYS A 74 11.71 -2.85 9.00
CA LYS A 74 11.16 -2.23 10.22
C LYS A 74 11.49 -0.74 10.30
N ASN A 75 12.71 -0.36 9.91
CA ASN A 75 13.11 1.06 9.88
C ASN A 75 12.33 1.84 8.82
N ALA A 76 12.16 1.31 7.61
CA ALA A 76 11.38 1.95 6.56
C ALA A 76 9.91 2.14 6.99
N LEU A 77 9.31 1.12 7.60
CA LEU A 77 7.96 1.20 8.18
C LEU A 77 7.89 2.21 9.33
N ALA A 78 8.91 2.29 10.19
CA ALA A 78 8.95 3.28 11.26
C ALA A 78 9.08 4.73 10.75
N ILE A 79 9.82 4.94 9.65
CA ILE A 79 9.90 6.24 8.97
C ILE A 79 8.54 6.61 8.40
N LEU A 80 7.89 5.67 7.68
CA LEU A 80 6.53 5.85 7.19
C LEU A 80 5.58 6.18 8.35
N ALA A 81 5.69 5.44 9.47
CA ALA A 81 4.88 5.59 10.67
C ALA A 81 4.99 7.00 11.29
N ARG A 82 6.20 7.58 11.31
CA ARG A 82 6.41 8.96 11.79
C ARG A 82 5.90 9.99 10.80
N ALA A 83 5.90 9.67 9.51
CA ALA A 83 5.36 10.47 8.43
C ALA A 83 3.88 10.17 8.14
N LEU A 84 3.12 9.52 9.04
CA LEU A 84 1.72 9.14 8.76
C LEU A 84 0.76 10.33 8.67
N SER A 85 1.17 11.55 9.05
CA SER A 85 0.33 12.73 8.78
C SER A 85 0.38 13.18 7.30
N PRO A 86 1.50 13.14 6.54
CA PRO A 86 1.47 13.49 5.11
C PRO A 86 1.49 12.31 4.12
N SER A 87 1.94 11.10 4.51
CA SER A 87 2.16 9.98 3.57
C SER A 87 0.88 9.20 3.19
N HIS A 88 -0.08 9.02 4.11
CA HIS A 88 -1.42 8.54 3.74
C HIS A 88 -2.15 9.51 2.83
N MET A 89 -1.85 10.82 2.97
CA MET A 89 -2.36 11.84 2.08
C MET A 89 -1.72 11.81 0.70
N GLN A 90 -0.81 10.87 0.37
CA GLN A 90 -0.24 10.76 -0.98
C GLN A 90 -1.03 9.82 -1.89
N PHE A 91 -1.87 8.92 -1.36
CA PHE A 91 -2.69 8.07 -2.22
C PHE A 91 -3.63 8.90 -3.10
N TRP A 92 -4.39 9.83 -2.50
CA TRP A 92 -5.35 10.65 -3.23
C TRP A 92 -4.71 11.58 -4.27
N PRO A 93 -3.68 12.39 -3.94
CA PRO A 93 -2.97 13.19 -4.94
C PRO A 93 -2.31 12.36 -6.04
N ARG A 94 -1.77 11.17 -5.73
CA ARG A 94 -1.22 10.28 -6.75
C ARG A 94 -2.31 9.73 -7.66
N LEU A 95 -3.45 9.33 -7.10
CA LEU A 95 -4.60 8.91 -7.89
C LEU A 95 -5.12 10.05 -8.77
N GLU A 96 -5.20 11.27 -8.25
CA GLU A 96 -5.57 12.47 -9.02
C GLU A 96 -4.60 12.68 -10.19
N LEU A 97 -3.29 12.57 -9.96
CA LEU A 97 -2.28 12.66 -11.03
C LEU A 97 -2.43 11.54 -12.08
N VAL A 98 -2.75 10.32 -11.67
CA VAL A 98 -3.02 9.21 -12.61
C VAL A 98 -4.26 9.52 -13.45
N VAL A 99 -5.31 10.08 -12.85
CA VAL A 99 -6.53 10.51 -13.56
C VAL A 99 -6.23 11.65 -14.52
N GLU A 100 -5.49 12.66 -14.10
CA GLU A 100 -5.05 13.80 -14.93
C GLU A 100 -4.20 13.33 -16.12
N ASN A 101 -3.37 12.30 -15.92
CA ASN A 101 -2.56 11.68 -16.97
C ASN A 101 -3.29 10.57 -17.75
N ILE A 102 -4.62 10.48 -17.64
CA ILE A 102 -5.47 9.54 -18.42
C ILE A 102 -5.01 8.08 -18.22
N GLY A 103 -4.64 7.73 -16.98
CA GLY A 103 -4.19 6.39 -16.61
C GLY A 103 -2.73 6.08 -16.94
N ALA A 104 -1.93 7.05 -17.39
CA ALA A 104 -0.49 6.86 -17.56
C ALA A 104 0.25 6.84 -16.21
N HIS A 105 1.41 6.18 -16.19
CA HIS A 105 2.28 6.13 -15.02
C HIS A 105 2.78 7.50 -14.60
N ILE A 106 2.92 7.69 -13.29
CA ILE A 106 3.44 8.93 -12.68
C ILE A 106 4.77 8.68 -11.95
N GLU A 107 5.55 9.74 -11.74
CA GLU A 107 6.79 9.74 -10.92
C GLU A 107 6.52 10.34 -9.52
#